data_AF-A0A4Q4XF48-F1
#
_entry.id   AF-A0A4Q4XF48-F1
#
_cell.length_a   1.000
_cell.length_b   1.000
_cell.length_c   1.000
_cell.angle_alpha   90.00
_cell.angle_beta   90.00
_cell.angle_gamma   90.00
#
_symmetry.space_group_name_H-M   'P 1'
#
loop_
_entity.id
_entity.type
_entity.pdbx_description
1 polymer ?
#
loop_
_entity_poly.entity_id
_entity_poly.type
_entity_poly.pdbx_seq_one_letter_code
_entity_poly.pdbx_strand_id
1 'polypeptide(L)'
;MLAQTAQAFDPVLNERLFAGLSQLTRNARDLQEAAMSIRMMPMDYVFNRFPRLVRDLAHKLGKQVELSTFGKSTELDKGLIERIIDPLTHLVRNSLDHGIELPEARVAAGKDATGQLLLSAAHQGGNIVIEVSDDGQGLNRDKILKKARERGLPVSDNMTDDEINQLIFAPGFSTADQVTDVSGRGVGMDVVKQNIQSMGGYVEIQSQKGKGTTIRIVLPLTLAILDGMSVKTGDEVFILPLSCVAESLQPRPEDIKAVPGGGRLLKVRNEYLTLVPMYERFRITPSLPNPSEGIVVILDSEGKKIALQVDELVGQQQVVVKNLETNYRRVPGISGATILGDGSVALIVDVSALMRETRSGHSENAMRAVTAEKHEMGEAQGGRFSTEAMAAA
;
A
#
# COMPACT_ATOMS: atom_id res chain seq x y z
N MET A 1 3.89 -12.79 25.05
CA MET A 1 3.47 -13.62 26.20
C MET A 1 4.27 -13.31 27.46
N LEU A 2 5.48 -13.86 27.68
CA LEU A 2 6.20 -13.68 28.96
C LEU A 2 6.44 -12.22 29.37
N ALA A 3 6.81 -11.35 28.41
CA ALA A 3 6.99 -9.93 28.67
C ALA A 3 5.68 -9.22 29.05
N GLN A 4 4.54 -9.60 28.45
CA GLN A 4 3.22 -9.05 28.81
C GLN A 4 2.77 -9.54 30.18
N THR A 5 2.95 -10.83 30.50
CA THR A 5 2.65 -11.36 31.83
C THR A 5 3.50 -10.68 32.90
N ALA A 6 4.75 -10.35 32.57
CA ALA A 6 5.66 -9.65 33.47
C ALA A 6 5.26 -8.21 33.77
N GLN A 7 4.49 -7.54 32.90
CA GLN A 7 4.02 -6.16 33.13
C GLN A 7 3.08 -6.03 34.33
N ALA A 8 2.47 -7.11 34.80
CA ALA A 8 1.65 -7.12 36.01
C ALA A 8 2.47 -7.05 37.31
N PHE A 9 3.81 -7.14 37.23
CA PHE A 9 4.70 -7.14 38.38
C PHE A 9 5.45 -5.80 38.52
N ASP A 10 5.67 -5.38 39.77
CA ASP A 10 6.45 -4.18 40.07
C ASP A 10 7.91 -4.34 39.56
N PRO A 11 8.41 -3.43 38.70
CA PRO A 11 9.75 -3.51 38.12
C PRO A 11 10.90 -3.43 39.12
N VAL A 12 10.73 -2.67 40.21
CA VAL A 12 11.76 -2.43 41.23
C VAL A 12 11.85 -3.62 42.17
N LEU A 13 10.72 -4.22 42.52
CA LEU A 13 10.70 -5.41 43.36
C LEU A 13 11.15 -6.68 42.62
N ASN A 14 11.01 -6.70 41.28
CA ASN A 14 11.27 -7.88 40.45
C ASN A 14 12.42 -7.70 39.44
N GLU A 15 13.45 -6.91 39.78
CA GLU A 15 14.57 -6.60 38.88
C GLU A 15 15.20 -7.83 38.22
N ARG A 16 15.40 -8.92 38.98
CA ARG A 16 15.98 -10.17 38.45
C ARG A 16 15.12 -10.83 37.37
N LEU A 17 13.80 -10.74 37.50
CA LEU A 17 12.86 -11.27 36.51
C LEU A 17 12.98 -10.47 35.20
N PHE A 18 12.94 -9.14 35.27
CA PHE A 18 13.06 -8.27 34.10
C PHE A 18 14.44 -8.38 33.43
N ALA A 19 15.52 -8.51 34.21
CA ALA A 19 16.86 -8.77 33.68
C ALA A 19 16.93 -10.11 32.93
N GLY A 20 16.38 -11.17 33.51
CA GLY A 20 16.29 -12.50 32.88
C GLY A 20 15.45 -12.50 31.61
N LEU A 21 14.31 -11.82 31.61
CA LEU A 21 13.46 -11.65 30.42
C LEU A 21 14.19 -10.88 29.32
N SER A 22 14.90 -9.81 29.67
CA SER A 22 15.69 -9.03 28.71
C SER A 22 16.80 -9.87 28.08
N GLN A 23 17.46 -10.72 28.88
CA GLN A 23 18.47 -11.65 28.38
C GLN A 23 17.86 -12.72 27.47
N LEU A 24 16.71 -13.28 27.84
CA LEU A 24 15.98 -14.23 27.00
C LEU A 24 15.57 -13.61 25.67
N THR A 25 15.06 -12.37 25.67
CA THR A 25 14.71 -11.63 24.45
C THR A 25 15.91 -11.43 23.54
N ARG A 26 17.09 -11.09 24.10
CA ARG A 26 18.33 -10.99 23.32
C ARG A 26 18.73 -12.34 22.70
N ASN A 27 18.80 -13.40 23.51
CA ASN A 27 19.15 -14.72 23.00
C ASN A 27 18.16 -15.25 21.95
N ALA A 28 16.87 -14.97 22.11
CA ALA A 28 15.84 -15.33 21.13
C ALA A 28 16.02 -14.56 19.82
N ARG A 29 16.41 -13.28 19.88
CA ARG A 29 16.73 -12.48 18.70
C ARG A 29 17.98 -13.00 17.99
N ASP A 30 19.04 -13.33 18.73
CA ASP A 30 20.27 -13.90 18.16
C ASP A 30 19.98 -15.25 17.46
N LEU A 31 19.16 -16.09 18.10
CA LEU A 31 18.73 -17.35 17.50
C LEU A 31 17.87 -17.13 16.25
N GLN A 32 17.00 -16.14 16.25
CA GLN A 32 16.20 -15.77 15.08
C GLN A 32 17.09 -15.27 13.93
N GLU A 33 18.06 -14.40 14.20
CA GLU A 33 19.02 -13.89 13.20
C GLU A 33 19.85 -15.04 12.60
N ALA A 34 20.36 -15.95 13.42
CA ALA A 34 21.08 -17.15 12.97
C ALA A 34 20.18 -18.11 12.17
N ALA A 35 18.91 -18.28 12.55
CA ALA A 35 17.97 -19.11 11.81
C ALA A 35 17.62 -18.48 10.44
N MET A 36 17.52 -17.16 10.38
CA MET A 36 17.28 -16.43 9.13
C MET A 36 18.49 -16.55 8.19
N SER A 37 19.72 -16.45 8.69
CA SER A 37 20.93 -16.57 7.86
C SER A 37 21.03 -17.93 7.15
N ILE A 38 20.50 -19.01 7.74
CA ILE A 38 20.45 -20.34 7.10
C ILE A 38 19.58 -20.35 5.83
N ARG A 39 18.55 -19.50 5.73
CA ARG A 39 17.65 -19.43 4.57
C ARG A 39 18.11 -18.43 3.50
N MET A 40 19.13 -17.65 3.79
CA MET A 40 19.59 -16.61 2.88
C MET A 40 20.22 -17.22 1.63
N MET A 41 19.95 -16.59 0.50
CA MET A 41 20.55 -16.92 -0.79
C MET A 41 21.07 -15.65 -1.46
N PRO A 42 22.16 -15.72 -2.24
CA PRO A 42 22.71 -14.56 -2.92
C PRO A 42 21.79 -14.06 -4.06
N MET A 43 21.78 -12.75 -4.27
CA MET A 43 21.05 -12.09 -5.38
C MET A 43 21.54 -12.53 -6.77
N ASP A 44 22.72 -13.14 -6.86
CA ASP A 44 23.26 -13.73 -8.08
C ASP A 44 22.29 -14.72 -8.77
N TYR A 45 21.50 -15.48 -8.00
CA TYR A 45 20.46 -16.38 -8.52
C TYR A 45 19.39 -15.66 -9.36
N VAL A 46 19.11 -14.40 -9.03
CA VAL A 46 18.15 -13.54 -9.72
C VAL A 46 18.85 -12.82 -10.86
N PHE A 47 19.98 -12.16 -10.58
CA PHE A 47 20.71 -11.33 -11.54
C PHE A 47 21.23 -12.11 -12.75
N ASN A 48 21.64 -13.38 -12.60
CA ASN A 48 22.13 -14.18 -13.73
C ASN A 48 21.07 -14.49 -14.80
N ARG A 49 19.78 -14.26 -14.54
CA ARG A 49 18.70 -14.45 -15.52
C ARG A 49 18.57 -13.26 -16.48
N PHE A 50 18.98 -12.07 -16.04
CA PHE A 50 18.75 -10.82 -16.77
C PHE A 50 19.65 -10.59 -17.99
N PRO A 51 20.94 -11.00 -18.05
CA PRO A 51 21.77 -10.76 -19.23
C PRO A 51 21.17 -11.29 -20.53
N ARG A 52 20.59 -12.50 -20.49
CA ARG A 52 19.91 -13.08 -21.66
C ARG A 52 18.62 -12.35 -21.98
N LEU A 53 17.77 -12.09 -20.98
CA LEU A 53 16.50 -11.38 -21.15
C LEU A 53 16.71 -9.99 -21.77
N VAL A 54 17.69 -9.24 -21.24
CA VAL A 54 18.04 -7.89 -21.71
C VAL A 54 18.52 -7.95 -23.16
N ARG A 55 19.42 -8.88 -23.50
CA ARG A 55 19.91 -9.05 -24.88
C ARG A 55 18.80 -9.37 -25.87
N ASP A 56 17.95 -10.34 -25.53
CA ASP A 56 16.86 -10.80 -26.41
C ASP A 56 15.84 -9.67 -26.65
N LEU A 57 15.49 -8.91 -25.59
CA LEU A 57 14.54 -7.81 -25.68
C LEU A 57 15.14 -6.57 -26.37
N ALA A 58 16.39 -6.22 -26.08
CA ALA A 58 17.09 -5.12 -26.75
C ALA A 58 17.18 -5.36 -28.26
N HIS A 59 17.52 -6.59 -28.68
CA HIS A 59 17.52 -6.97 -30.10
C HIS A 59 16.13 -6.85 -30.72
N LYS A 60 15.08 -7.36 -30.06
CA LYS A 60 13.69 -7.27 -30.55
C LYS A 60 13.22 -5.82 -30.73
N LEU A 61 13.69 -4.90 -29.88
CA LEU A 61 13.32 -3.48 -29.90
C LEU A 61 14.26 -2.62 -30.75
N GLY A 62 15.33 -3.19 -31.33
CA GLY A 62 16.33 -2.44 -32.09
C GLY A 62 17.18 -1.49 -31.23
N LYS A 63 17.35 -1.78 -29.94
CA LYS A 63 18.11 -0.95 -28.98
C LYS A 63 19.47 -1.57 -28.70
N GLN A 64 20.46 -0.73 -28.42
CA GLN A 64 21.79 -1.15 -27.93
C GLN A 64 21.82 -0.88 -26.43
N VAL A 65 22.01 -1.93 -25.62
CA VAL A 65 21.95 -1.82 -24.16
C VAL A 65 23.03 -2.68 -23.53
N GLU A 66 23.75 -2.10 -22.56
CA GLU A 66 24.68 -2.80 -21.69
C GLU A 66 24.06 -2.95 -20.29
N LEU A 67 24.11 -4.17 -19.75
CA LEU A 67 23.64 -4.49 -18.41
C LEU A 67 24.83 -4.57 -17.45
N SER A 68 24.82 -3.72 -16.44
CA SER A 68 25.73 -3.79 -15.30
C SER A 68 25.00 -4.30 -14.06
N THR A 69 25.71 -5.09 -13.23
CA THR A 69 25.14 -5.69 -12.02
C THR A 69 26.09 -5.53 -10.85
N PHE A 70 25.58 -5.04 -9.71
CA PHE A 70 26.37 -4.80 -8.49
C PHE A 70 25.69 -5.47 -7.29
N GLY A 71 26.50 -5.94 -6.33
CA GLY A 71 25.97 -6.60 -5.14
C GLY A 71 25.34 -7.96 -5.40
N LYS A 72 25.90 -8.74 -6.34
CA LYS A 72 25.49 -10.14 -6.60
C LYS A 72 25.58 -11.03 -5.36
N SER A 73 26.55 -10.76 -4.49
CA SER A 73 26.77 -11.46 -3.23
C SER A 73 25.82 -11.03 -2.11
N THR A 74 25.01 -10.00 -2.32
CA THR A 74 24.01 -9.55 -1.34
C THR A 74 23.02 -10.67 -1.09
N GLU A 75 22.85 -11.04 0.17
CA GLU A 75 22.02 -12.15 0.60
C GLU A 75 20.59 -11.72 0.89
N LEU A 76 19.60 -12.47 0.41
CA LEU A 76 18.15 -12.26 0.59
C LEU A 76 17.45 -13.59 0.90
N ASP A 77 16.36 -13.55 1.67
CA ASP A 77 15.55 -14.74 2.00
C ASP A 77 15.07 -15.44 0.72
N LYS A 78 15.19 -16.78 0.67
CA LYS A 78 14.78 -17.58 -0.48
C LYS A 78 13.33 -17.29 -0.95
N GLY A 79 12.39 -17.13 -0.03
CA GLY A 79 11.00 -16.84 -0.37
C GLY A 79 10.83 -15.44 -0.98
N LEU A 80 11.62 -14.46 -0.53
CA LEU A 80 11.67 -13.14 -1.14
C LEU A 80 12.32 -13.19 -2.53
N ILE A 81 13.39 -13.99 -2.73
CA ILE A 81 14.00 -14.21 -4.04
C ILE A 81 12.99 -14.74 -5.07
N GLU A 82 12.17 -15.71 -4.69
CA GLU A 82 11.19 -16.28 -5.62
C GLU A 82 10.12 -15.25 -6.02
N ARG A 83 9.73 -14.38 -5.09
CA ARG A 83 8.69 -13.36 -5.32
C ARG A 83 9.20 -12.07 -5.99
N ILE A 84 10.48 -11.74 -5.86
CA ILE A 84 11.05 -10.49 -6.42
C ILE A 84 11.37 -10.59 -7.92
N ILE A 85 11.49 -11.81 -8.47
CA ILE A 85 11.81 -12.05 -9.88
C ILE A 85 10.80 -11.36 -10.81
N ASP A 86 9.50 -11.50 -10.54
CA ASP A 86 8.45 -10.95 -11.39
C ASP A 86 8.44 -9.40 -11.38
N PRO A 87 8.45 -8.71 -10.21
CA PRO A 87 8.66 -7.27 -10.12
C PRO A 87 9.90 -6.79 -10.90
N LEU A 88 11.07 -7.39 -10.68
CA LEU A 88 12.31 -6.96 -11.35
C LEU A 88 12.26 -7.18 -12.86
N THR A 89 11.66 -8.29 -13.31
CA THR A 89 11.43 -8.57 -14.74
C THR A 89 10.59 -7.46 -15.37
N HIS A 90 9.57 -6.99 -14.68
CA HIS A 90 8.73 -5.91 -15.15
C HIS A 90 9.49 -4.56 -15.21
N LEU A 91 10.26 -4.23 -14.16
CA LEU A 91 11.04 -2.99 -14.13
C LEU A 91 12.12 -2.96 -15.23
N VAL A 92 12.83 -4.06 -15.44
CA VAL A 92 13.82 -4.20 -16.52
C VAL A 92 13.16 -4.06 -17.88
N ARG A 93 12.00 -4.69 -18.08
CA ARG A 93 11.25 -4.55 -19.32
C ARG A 93 10.85 -3.09 -19.57
N ASN A 94 10.32 -2.38 -18.56
CA ASN A 94 9.93 -0.98 -18.71
C ASN A 94 11.12 -0.07 -19.04
N SER A 95 12.27 -0.34 -18.42
CA SER A 95 13.53 0.35 -18.74
C SER A 95 13.90 0.15 -20.22
N LEU A 96 13.74 -1.07 -20.74
CA LEU A 96 14.05 -1.39 -22.13
C LEU A 96 13.00 -0.93 -23.14
N ASP A 97 11.70 -1.01 -22.83
CA ASP A 97 10.61 -0.63 -23.73
C ASP A 97 10.43 0.90 -23.79
N HIS A 98 10.42 1.56 -22.62
CA HIS A 98 10.03 2.96 -22.48
C HIS A 98 11.13 3.88 -21.96
N GLY A 99 12.11 3.36 -21.21
CA GLY A 99 13.22 4.16 -20.67
C GLY A 99 14.26 4.49 -21.74
N ILE A 100 15.00 3.48 -22.18
CA ILE A 100 16.13 3.61 -23.11
C ILE A 100 15.62 3.92 -24.52
N GLU A 101 16.17 4.95 -25.17
CA GLU A 101 15.81 5.37 -26.51
C GLU A 101 16.51 4.54 -27.61
N LEU A 102 16.10 4.69 -28.88
CA LEU A 102 16.83 4.09 -30.01
C LEU A 102 18.23 4.73 -30.14
N PRO A 103 19.26 4.01 -30.66
CA PRO A 103 20.62 4.52 -30.75
C PRO A 103 20.72 5.88 -31.45
N GLU A 104 19.99 6.06 -32.56
CA GLU A 104 19.93 7.31 -33.32
C GLU A 104 19.37 8.48 -32.49
N ALA A 105 18.29 8.22 -31.73
CA ALA A 105 17.67 9.21 -30.86
C ALA A 105 18.58 9.58 -29.68
N ARG A 106 19.36 8.62 -29.16
CA ARG A 106 20.35 8.86 -28.09
C ARG A 106 21.48 9.76 -28.57
N VAL A 107 22.05 9.47 -29.74
CA VAL A 107 23.10 10.31 -30.34
C VAL A 107 22.57 11.71 -30.64
N ALA A 108 21.35 11.84 -31.15
CA ALA A 108 20.71 13.14 -31.37
C ALA A 108 20.50 13.94 -30.07
N ALA A 109 20.31 13.24 -28.93
CA ALA A 109 20.23 13.84 -27.60
C ALA A 109 21.60 14.06 -26.93
N GLY A 110 22.71 13.76 -27.61
CA GLY A 110 24.07 13.91 -27.09
C GLY A 110 24.51 12.83 -26.10
N LYS A 111 23.84 11.66 -26.10
CA LYS A 111 24.16 10.51 -25.25
C LYS A 111 24.94 9.44 -26.03
N ASP A 112 25.52 8.49 -25.31
CA ASP A 112 26.10 7.28 -25.91
C ASP A 112 25.02 6.46 -26.63
N ALA A 113 25.37 5.88 -27.79
CA ALA A 113 24.46 5.06 -28.58
C ALA A 113 23.99 3.81 -27.82
N THR A 114 24.84 3.29 -26.93
CA THR A 114 24.55 2.19 -26.01
C THR A 114 23.93 2.74 -24.72
N GLY A 115 22.70 2.32 -24.42
CA GLY A 115 22.05 2.61 -23.15
C GLY A 115 22.64 1.79 -22.01
N GLN A 116 22.66 2.36 -20.81
CA GLN A 116 23.13 1.69 -19.60
C GLN A 116 21.94 1.28 -18.73
N LEU A 117 21.88 0.00 -18.40
CA LEU A 117 20.94 -0.55 -17.43
C LEU A 117 21.73 -1.13 -16.26
N LEU A 118 21.42 -0.67 -15.06
CA LEU A 118 22.07 -1.04 -13.81
C LEU A 118 21.07 -1.79 -12.92
N LEU A 119 21.48 -2.98 -12.46
CA LEU A 119 20.83 -3.67 -11.35
C LEU A 119 21.77 -3.69 -10.15
N SER A 120 21.37 -3.10 -9.03
CA SER A 120 22.15 -3.11 -7.80
C SER A 120 21.36 -3.75 -6.66
N ALA A 121 22.05 -4.38 -5.72
CA ALA A 121 21.47 -4.82 -4.46
C ALA A 121 22.44 -4.56 -3.31
N ALA A 122 21.98 -3.95 -2.23
CA ALA A 122 22.80 -3.65 -1.06
C ALA A 122 22.02 -3.79 0.24
N HIS A 123 22.72 -4.12 1.33
CA HIS A 123 22.17 -4.01 2.68
C HIS A 123 22.32 -2.58 3.17
N GLN A 124 21.21 -1.94 3.54
CA GLN A 124 21.19 -0.58 4.08
C GLN A 124 20.22 -0.49 5.25
N GLY A 125 20.74 -0.21 6.45
CA GLY A 125 19.91 0.06 7.64
C GLY A 125 18.97 -1.09 8.05
N GLY A 126 19.41 -2.34 7.92
CA GLY A 126 18.58 -3.52 8.22
C GLY A 126 17.56 -3.88 7.14
N ASN A 127 17.58 -3.18 6.00
CA ASN A 127 16.80 -3.49 4.82
C ASN A 127 17.71 -3.91 3.66
N ILE A 128 17.12 -4.61 2.70
CA ILE A 128 17.71 -4.88 1.40
C ILE A 128 17.14 -3.87 0.42
N VAL A 129 18.05 -3.09 -0.15
CA VAL A 129 17.72 -2.14 -1.19
C VAL A 129 18.13 -2.75 -2.51
N ILE A 130 17.17 -2.87 -3.44
CA ILE A 130 17.40 -3.32 -4.81
C ILE A 130 17.06 -2.16 -5.73
N GLU A 131 17.98 -1.76 -6.59
CA GLU A 131 17.79 -0.65 -7.52
C GLU A 131 17.82 -1.14 -8.96
N VAL A 132 16.89 -0.62 -9.76
CA VAL A 132 16.87 -0.73 -11.21
C VAL A 132 17.03 0.68 -11.77
N SER A 133 18.15 0.95 -12.41
CA SER A 133 18.47 2.28 -12.95
C SER A 133 18.78 2.23 -14.43
N ASP A 134 18.19 3.14 -15.20
CA ASP A 134 18.51 3.37 -16.61
C ASP A 134 19.01 4.79 -16.84
N ASP A 135 19.73 5.00 -17.94
CA ASP A 135 20.17 6.33 -18.42
C ASP A 135 19.29 6.86 -19.58
N GLY A 136 18.04 6.42 -19.60
CA GLY A 136 17.08 6.69 -20.67
C GLY A 136 16.52 8.10 -20.66
N GLN A 137 15.37 8.28 -21.29
CA GLN A 137 14.72 9.59 -21.43
C GLN A 137 14.07 10.10 -20.14
N GLY A 138 14.00 9.27 -19.10
CA GLY A 138 13.25 9.56 -17.87
C GLY A 138 11.73 9.50 -18.07
N LEU A 139 10.98 9.75 -17.01
CA LEU A 139 9.52 9.78 -17.03
C LEU A 139 9.02 11.06 -17.70
N ASN A 140 8.04 10.91 -18.60
CA ASN A 140 7.45 12.04 -19.31
C ASN A 140 6.31 12.65 -18.48
N ARG A 141 6.62 13.74 -17.78
CA ARG A 141 5.67 14.50 -16.94
C ARG A 141 4.37 14.83 -17.66
N ASP A 142 4.44 15.38 -18.88
CA ASP A 142 3.26 15.81 -19.63
C ASP A 142 2.34 14.63 -19.99
N LYS A 143 2.94 13.49 -20.38
CA LYS A 143 2.18 12.25 -20.67
C LYS A 143 1.51 11.72 -19.41
N ILE A 144 2.20 11.71 -18.26
CA ILE A 144 1.66 11.23 -16.99
C ILE A 144 0.47 12.10 -16.57
N LEU A 145 0.64 13.44 -16.59
CA LEU A 145 -0.41 14.39 -16.22
C LEU A 145 -1.63 14.27 -17.15
N LYS A 146 -1.42 14.16 -18.46
CA LYS A 146 -2.50 13.99 -19.43
C LYS A 146 -3.30 12.71 -19.15
N LYS A 147 -2.62 11.57 -18.99
CA LYS A 147 -3.27 10.28 -18.71
C LYS A 147 -3.97 10.27 -17.34
N ALA A 148 -3.39 10.96 -16.35
CA ALA A 148 -3.99 11.10 -15.03
C ALA A 148 -5.30 11.91 -15.07
N ARG A 149 -5.31 13.02 -15.83
CA ARG A 149 -6.53 13.83 -16.06
C ARG A 149 -7.60 13.05 -16.82
N GLU A 150 -7.24 12.31 -17.87
CA GLU A 150 -8.17 11.45 -18.63
C GLU A 150 -8.85 10.40 -17.75
N ARG A 151 -8.17 9.94 -16.69
CA ARG A 151 -8.67 8.93 -15.75
C ARG A 151 -9.36 9.52 -14.52
N GLY A 152 -9.49 10.83 -14.44
CA GLY A 152 -10.11 11.51 -13.30
C GLY A 152 -9.32 11.36 -12.00
N LEU A 153 -7.99 11.15 -12.08
CA LEU A 153 -7.14 11.23 -10.89
C LEU A 153 -7.03 12.70 -10.44
N PRO A 154 -6.94 12.97 -9.12
CA PRO A 154 -6.76 14.33 -8.62
C PRO A 154 -5.39 14.84 -9.05
N VAL A 155 -5.36 15.78 -9.99
CA VAL A 155 -4.15 16.40 -10.50
C VAL A 155 -4.21 17.90 -10.21
N SER A 156 -3.17 18.44 -9.59
CA SER A 156 -2.99 19.87 -9.35
C SER A 156 -1.78 20.38 -10.15
N ASP A 157 -1.83 21.63 -10.59
CA ASP A 157 -0.71 22.26 -11.30
C ASP A 157 0.51 22.49 -10.38
N ASN A 158 0.30 22.46 -9.06
CA ASN A 158 1.35 22.64 -8.05
C ASN A 158 2.04 21.33 -7.61
N MET A 159 1.75 20.19 -8.25
CA MET A 159 2.36 18.93 -7.87
C MET A 159 3.86 18.90 -8.17
N THR A 160 4.62 18.41 -7.20
CA THR A 160 6.06 18.12 -7.32
C THR A 160 6.31 16.98 -8.32
N ASP A 161 7.53 16.87 -8.82
CA ASP A 161 7.91 15.78 -9.73
C ASP A 161 7.72 14.41 -9.06
N ASP A 162 8.02 14.29 -7.76
CA ASP A 162 7.86 13.05 -7.00
C ASP A 162 6.39 12.64 -6.89
N GLU A 163 5.48 13.57 -6.58
CA GLU A 163 4.04 13.29 -6.53
C GLU A 163 3.50 12.85 -7.88
N ILE A 164 4.01 13.42 -8.98
CA ILE A 164 3.61 13.02 -10.34
C ILE A 164 4.16 11.65 -10.69
N ASN A 165 5.42 11.38 -10.34
CA ASN A 165 6.03 10.07 -10.58
C ASN A 165 5.29 8.97 -9.80
N GLN A 166 4.74 9.26 -8.62
CA GLN A 166 3.93 8.30 -7.86
C GLN A 166 2.60 7.93 -8.54
N LEU A 167 2.05 8.80 -9.41
CA LEU A 167 0.81 8.50 -10.14
C LEU A 167 0.93 7.27 -11.04
N ILE A 168 2.15 6.87 -11.43
CA ILE A 168 2.34 5.69 -12.27
C ILE A 168 1.92 4.39 -11.58
N PHE A 169 1.86 4.39 -10.26
CA PHE A 169 1.41 3.25 -9.47
C PHE A 169 -0.11 3.21 -9.25
N ALA A 170 -0.86 4.19 -9.75
CA ALA A 170 -2.31 4.19 -9.61
C ALA A 170 -2.92 2.96 -10.31
N PRO A 171 -4.00 2.37 -9.77
CA PRO A 171 -4.61 1.17 -10.34
C PRO A 171 -4.94 1.29 -11.83
N GLY A 172 -4.47 0.32 -12.60
CA GLY A 172 -4.62 0.25 -14.05
C GLY A 172 -3.89 1.36 -14.82
N PHE A 173 -3.09 2.21 -14.17
CA PHE A 173 -2.34 3.29 -14.83
C PHE A 173 -1.30 2.69 -15.77
N SER A 174 -1.46 2.96 -17.06
CA SER A 174 -0.50 2.58 -18.10
C SER A 174 -0.42 3.72 -19.08
N THR A 175 0.81 4.11 -19.44
CA THR A 175 1.05 5.15 -20.43
C THR A 175 0.94 4.61 -21.86
N ALA A 176 0.82 3.29 -22.07
CA ALA A 176 0.69 2.69 -23.40
C ALA A 176 -0.62 3.09 -24.08
N ASP A 177 -0.54 3.40 -25.38
CA ASP A 177 -1.70 3.77 -26.21
C ASP A 177 -2.34 2.55 -26.91
N GLN A 178 -1.67 1.39 -26.92
CA GLN A 178 -2.19 0.10 -27.39
C GLN A 178 -1.79 -1.03 -26.44
N VAL A 179 -2.67 -2.02 -26.28
CA VAL A 179 -2.38 -3.28 -25.59
C VAL A 179 -1.48 -4.10 -26.52
N THR A 180 -0.19 -4.19 -26.23
CA THR A 180 0.74 -5.04 -27.00
C THR A 180 0.68 -6.48 -26.50
N ASP A 181 0.85 -7.45 -27.41
CA ASP A 181 0.84 -8.91 -27.12
C ASP A 181 1.85 -9.34 -26.04
N VAL A 182 2.85 -8.51 -25.74
CA VAL A 182 3.87 -8.76 -24.72
C VAL A 182 3.39 -8.42 -23.29
N SER A 183 2.28 -7.67 -23.16
CA SER A 183 1.63 -7.25 -21.90
C SER A 183 0.43 -8.11 -21.50
N GLY A 184 0.20 -9.25 -22.18
CA GLY A 184 -0.98 -10.13 -22.08
C GLY A 184 -1.27 -10.81 -20.74
N ARG A 185 -0.82 -10.28 -19.60
CA ARG A 185 -1.25 -10.69 -18.25
C ARG A 185 -1.70 -9.55 -17.33
N GLY A 186 -1.86 -8.33 -17.85
CA GLY A 186 -2.38 -7.22 -17.04
C GLY A 186 -1.44 -6.79 -15.91
N VAL A 187 -0.12 -6.93 -16.10
CA VAL A 187 0.87 -6.51 -15.10
C VAL A 187 1.19 -5.05 -15.36
N GLY A 188 0.53 -4.14 -14.63
CA GLY A 188 0.88 -2.73 -14.56
C GLY A 188 1.87 -2.46 -13.43
N MET A 189 2.28 -1.20 -13.32
CA MET A 189 3.11 -0.75 -12.19
C MET A 189 2.38 -0.87 -10.85
N ASP A 190 1.05 -0.85 -10.84
CA ASP A 190 0.20 -1.15 -9.69
C ASP A 190 0.42 -2.58 -9.15
N VAL A 191 0.52 -3.58 -10.03
CA VAL A 191 0.83 -4.97 -9.66
C VAL A 191 2.23 -5.09 -9.07
N VAL A 192 3.21 -4.38 -9.64
CA VAL A 192 4.57 -4.32 -9.08
C VAL A 192 4.56 -3.77 -7.67
N LYS A 193 3.87 -2.64 -7.43
CA LYS A 193 3.74 -2.04 -6.10
C LYS A 193 3.05 -2.99 -5.12
N GLN A 194 1.94 -3.62 -5.51
CA GLN A 194 1.23 -4.57 -4.65
C GLN A 194 2.09 -5.79 -4.30
N ASN A 195 2.84 -6.33 -5.27
CA ASN A 195 3.75 -7.44 -5.03
C ASN A 195 4.83 -7.05 -4.01
N ILE A 196 5.43 -5.86 -4.14
CA ILE A 196 6.43 -5.35 -3.20
C ILE A 196 5.82 -5.13 -1.80
N GLN A 197 4.65 -4.51 -1.71
CA GLN A 197 3.94 -4.31 -0.45
C GLN A 197 3.58 -5.63 0.25
N SER A 198 3.19 -6.65 -0.52
CA SER A 198 2.90 -7.99 0.00
C SER A 198 4.15 -8.76 0.48
N MET A 199 5.34 -8.23 0.21
CA MET A 199 6.62 -8.68 0.79
C MET A 199 7.02 -7.86 2.02
N GLY A 200 6.18 -6.93 2.48
CA GLY A 200 6.49 -6.01 3.58
C GLY A 200 7.41 -4.86 3.19
N GLY A 201 7.63 -4.66 1.88
CA GLY A 201 8.50 -3.61 1.36
C GLY A 201 7.75 -2.42 0.80
N TYR A 202 8.51 -1.45 0.29
CA TYR A 202 8.00 -0.31 -0.45
C TYR A 202 8.89 -0.02 -1.66
N VAL A 203 8.38 0.83 -2.55
CA VAL A 203 9.04 1.21 -3.79
C VAL A 203 9.07 2.72 -3.92
N GLU A 204 10.22 3.24 -4.32
CA GLU A 204 10.47 4.66 -4.58
C GLU A 204 10.90 4.84 -6.04
N ILE A 205 10.60 6.00 -6.61
CA ILE A 205 11.01 6.35 -7.97
C ILE A 205 11.68 7.70 -7.95
N GLN A 206 12.84 7.77 -8.57
CA GLN A 206 13.53 9.00 -8.90
C GLN A 206 13.72 9.04 -10.40
N SER A 207 13.26 10.10 -11.06
CA SER A 207 13.39 10.23 -12.51
C SER A 207 13.66 11.66 -12.88
N GLN A 208 14.59 11.84 -13.83
CA GLN A 208 14.88 13.15 -14.40
C GLN A 208 14.88 13.06 -15.92
N LYS A 209 14.11 13.95 -16.56
CA LYS A 209 13.99 14.02 -18.01
C LYS A 209 15.36 14.12 -18.66
N GLY A 210 15.65 13.22 -19.59
CA GLY A 210 16.91 13.13 -20.30
C GLY A 210 18.07 12.52 -19.52
N LYS A 211 17.93 12.20 -18.23
CA LYS A 211 18.98 11.52 -17.45
C LYS A 211 18.65 10.09 -17.05
N GLY A 212 17.38 9.70 -17.17
CA GLY A 212 16.92 8.34 -16.92
C GLY A 212 16.06 8.22 -15.67
N THR A 213 15.87 6.98 -15.23
CA THR A 213 15.01 6.63 -14.09
C THR A 213 15.70 5.63 -13.19
N THR A 214 15.57 5.83 -11.89
CA THR A 214 15.99 4.89 -10.85
C THR A 214 14.77 4.50 -10.04
N ILE A 215 14.49 3.20 -10.00
CA ILE A 215 13.44 2.61 -9.19
C ILE A 215 14.11 1.83 -8.07
N ARG A 216 13.78 2.18 -6.83
CA ARG A 216 14.37 1.61 -5.61
C ARG A 216 13.33 0.79 -4.89
N ILE A 217 13.60 -0.50 -4.70
CA ILE A 217 12.78 -1.42 -3.92
C ILE A 217 13.47 -1.61 -2.58
N VAL A 218 12.74 -1.35 -1.49
CA VAL A 218 13.24 -1.56 -0.14
C VAL A 218 12.46 -2.70 0.50
N LEU A 219 13.15 -3.78 0.82
CA LEU A 219 12.59 -4.98 1.45
C LEU A 219 13.19 -5.16 2.85
N PRO A 220 12.41 -5.56 3.85
CA PRO A 220 12.97 -5.94 5.15
C PRO A 220 13.82 -7.21 5.04
N LEU A 221 14.88 -7.34 5.84
CA LEU A 221 15.70 -8.56 5.90
C LEU A 221 14.97 -9.79 6.49
N THR A 222 13.80 -9.58 7.10
CA THR A 222 13.13 -10.54 7.99
C THR A 222 11.87 -11.15 7.39
N LEU A 223 11.29 -12.14 8.10
CA LEU A 223 9.87 -12.51 7.95
C LEU A 223 9.03 -11.24 7.85
N ALA A 224 8.00 -11.21 6.99
CA ALA A 224 7.13 -10.05 6.84
C ALA A 224 6.50 -9.68 8.20
N ILE A 225 7.13 -8.75 8.90
CA ILE A 225 6.64 -8.18 10.15
C ILE A 225 5.80 -6.98 9.75
N LEU A 226 4.55 -6.99 10.18
CA LEU A 226 3.62 -5.89 10.00
C LEU A 226 3.45 -5.19 11.35
N ASP A 227 3.66 -3.87 11.37
CA ASP A 227 3.19 -3.03 12.47
C ASP A 227 1.66 -2.95 12.40
N GLY A 228 1.00 -3.51 13.41
CA GLY A 228 -0.44 -3.69 13.42
C GLY A 228 -1.11 -3.04 14.63
N MET A 229 -2.27 -2.44 14.40
CA MET A 229 -3.23 -2.12 15.47
C MET A 229 -4.15 -3.32 15.67
N SER A 230 -4.08 -3.90 16.86
CA SER A 230 -4.93 -5.01 17.27
C SER A 230 -6.28 -4.49 17.73
N VAL A 231 -7.36 -4.95 17.08
CA VAL A 231 -8.74 -4.53 17.34
C VAL A 231 -9.62 -5.73 17.60
N LYS A 232 -10.64 -5.56 18.43
CA LYS A 232 -11.59 -6.63 18.77
C LYS A 232 -12.97 -6.32 18.16
N THR A 233 -13.66 -7.35 17.70
CA THR A 233 -15.05 -7.28 17.26
C THR A 233 -15.73 -8.60 17.61
N GLY A 234 -16.78 -8.55 18.44
CA GLY A 234 -17.31 -9.74 19.12
C GLY A 234 -16.22 -10.35 20.01
N ASP A 235 -15.98 -11.65 19.85
CA ASP A 235 -14.88 -12.38 20.52
C ASP A 235 -13.62 -12.49 19.65
N GLU A 236 -13.66 -11.97 18.42
CA GLU A 236 -12.60 -12.15 17.43
C GLU A 236 -11.60 -10.97 17.45
N VAL A 237 -10.31 -11.29 17.30
CA VAL A 237 -9.23 -10.30 17.22
C VAL A 237 -8.73 -10.18 15.78
N PHE A 238 -8.60 -8.93 15.35
CA PHE A 238 -8.11 -8.58 14.02
C PHE A 238 -6.92 -7.64 14.12
N ILE A 239 -6.11 -7.62 13.07
CA ILE A 239 -5.00 -6.69 12.92
C ILE A 239 -5.31 -5.74 11.77
N LEU A 240 -5.31 -4.44 12.07
CA LEU A 240 -5.34 -3.37 11.08
C LEU A 240 -3.88 -2.93 10.82
N PRO A 241 -3.42 -2.90 9.55
CA PRO A 241 -2.11 -2.32 9.22
C PRO A 241 -1.99 -0.89 9.76
N LEU A 242 -1.00 -0.62 10.60
CA LEU A 242 -0.85 0.69 11.25
C LEU A 242 -0.61 1.81 10.22
N SER A 243 0.02 1.50 9.10
CA SER A 243 0.21 2.41 7.96
C SER A 243 -1.09 2.94 7.34
N CYS A 244 -2.21 2.24 7.56
CA CYS A 244 -3.53 2.66 7.09
C CYS A 244 -4.35 3.32 8.19
N VAL A 245 -3.89 3.35 9.44
CA VAL A 245 -4.64 3.93 10.58
C VAL A 245 -4.29 5.40 10.71
N ALA A 246 -5.25 6.28 10.41
CA ALA A 246 -5.06 7.73 10.53
C ALA A 246 -5.29 8.22 11.97
N GLU A 247 -6.44 7.87 12.55
CA GLU A 247 -6.79 8.17 13.94
C GLU A 247 -7.88 7.22 14.46
N SER A 248 -8.14 7.22 15.76
CA SER A 248 -9.24 6.47 16.37
C SER A 248 -10.00 7.34 17.35
N LEU A 249 -11.32 7.21 17.40
CA LEU A 249 -12.17 8.00 18.28
C LEU A 249 -13.41 7.22 18.70
N GLN A 250 -14.00 7.63 19.82
CA GLN A 250 -15.35 7.22 20.19
C GLN A 250 -16.34 8.26 19.63
N PRO A 251 -17.24 7.88 18.70
CA PRO A 251 -18.13 8.83 18.07
C PRO A 251 -19.24 9.25 19.03
N ARG A 252 -19.70 10.50 18.90
CA ARG A 252 -20.90 10.95 19.60
C ARG A 252 -22.13 10.57 18.79
N PRO A 253 -23.29 10.27 19.43
CA PRO A 253 -24.52 9.95 18.71
C PRO A 253 -24.95 11.01 17.69
N GLU A 254 -24.67 12.28 17.98
CA GLU A 254 -25.00 13.44 17.14
C GLU A 254 -24.22 13.50 15.81
N ASP A 255 -23.02 12.92 15.80
CA ASP A 255 -22.11 12.88 14.65
C ASP A 255 -22.42 11.72 13.70
N ILE A 256 -23.27 10.77 14.13
CA ILE A 256 -23.68 9.62 13.33
C ILE A 256 -24.97 9.98 12.57
N LYS A 257 -24.88 10.03 11.24
CA LYS A 257 -26.02 10.34 10.36
C LYS A 257 -26.46 9.09 9.61
N ALA A 258 -27.75 8.78 9.65
CA ALA A 258 -28.33 7.74 8.82
C ALA A 258 -28.52 8.27 7.39
N VAL A 259 -28.21 7.46 6.38
CA VAL A 259 -28.39 7.83 4.97
C VAL A 259 -29.69 7.23 4.44
N PRO A 260 -30.54 8.01 3.76
CA PRO A 260 -31.68 7.48 3.02
C PRO A 260 -31.21 6.47 1.95
N GLY A 261 -31.71 5.23 2.02
CA GLY A 261 -31.29 4.13 1.15
C GLY A 261 -30.29 3.15 1.78
N GLY A 262 -29.93 3.34 3.05
CA GLY A 262 -29.11 2.40 3.83
C GLY A 262 -27.70 2.92 4.11
N GLY A 263 -27.13 2.45 5.22
CA GLY A 263 -25.80 2.84 5.69
C GLY A 263 -25.81 4.02 6.68
N ARG A 264 -24.62 4.30 7.22
CA ARG A 264 -24.38 5.36 8.20
C ARG A 264 -23.15 6.18 7.77
N LEU A 265 -23.19 7.47 8.02
CA LEU A 265 -22.05 8.38 7.90
C LEU A 265 -21.62 8.82 9.30
N LEU A 266 -20.33 9.00 9.48
CA LEU A 266 -19.75 9.62 10.65
C LEU A 266 -19.17 10.97 10.26
N LYS A 267 -19.61 12.03 10.92
CA LYS A 267 -19.00 13.35 10.81
C LYS A 267 -17.72 13.37 11.65
N VAL A 268 -16.59 13.60 10.99
CA VAL A 268 -15.29 13.78 11.63
C VAL A 268 -14.76 15.15 11.22
N ARG A 269 -14.74 16.09 12.17
CA ARG A 269 -14.40 17.50 11.92
C ARG A 269 -15.31 18.10 10.84
N ASN A 270 -14.79 18.40 9.65
CA ASN A 270 -15.54 18.97 8.52
C ASN A 270 -15.77 17.96 7.38
N GLU A 271 -15.52 16.67 7.61
CA GLU A 271 -15.66 15.61 6.61
C GLU A 271 -16.70 14.57 7.04
N TYR A 272 -17.44 14.01 6.09
CA TYR A 272 -18.36 12.90 6.31
C TYR A 272 -17.75 11.62 5.77
N LEU A 273 -17.52 10.65 6.66
CA LEU A 273 -16.90 9.37 6.33
C LEU A 273 -17.94 8.26 6.38
N THR A 274 -17.85 7.31 5.45
CA THR A 274 -18.72 6.12 5.50
C THR A 274 -18.37 5.28 6.72
N LEU A 275 -19.36 5.08 7.59
CA LEU A 275 -19.24 4.23 8.77
C LEU A 275 -19.50 2.78 8.35
N VAL A 276 -18.47 1.95 8.47
CA VAL A 276 -18.47 0.54 8.12
C VAL A 276 -18.42 -0.28 9.40
N PRO A 277 -19.49 -0.99 9.77
CA PRO A 277 -19.46 -1.88 10.91
C PRO A 277 -18.67 -3.16 10.60
N MET A 278 -17.60 -3.41 11.34
CA MET A 278 -16.73 -4.56 11.11
C MET A 278 -17.47 -5.89 11.31
N TYR A 279 -18.38 -5.95 12.28
CA TYR A 279 -19.18 -7.14 12.57
C TYR A 279 -20.09 -7.53 11.39
N GLU A 280 -20.66 -6.56 10.66
CA GLU A 280 -21.48 -6.84 9.46
C GLU A 280 -20.62 -7.39 8.32
N ARG A 281 -19.39 -6.87 8.19
CA ARG A 281 -18.46 -7.25 7.12
C ARG A 281 -17.97 -8.68 7.26
N PHE A 282 -17.60 -9.08 8.47
CA PHE A 282 -17.09 -10.42 8.74
C PHE A 282 -18.16 -11.40 9.26
N ARG A 283 -19.43 -10.97 9.30
CA ARG A 283 -20.58 -11.75 9.78
C ARG A 283 -20.37 -12.27 11.22
N ILE A 284 -19.91 -11.38 12.08
CA ILE A 284 -19.64 -11.64 13.49
C ILE A 284 -20.82 -11.11 14.31
N THR A 285 -21.12 -11.78 15.42
CA THR A 285 -22.05 -11.26 16.42
C THR A 285 -21.36 -10.13 17.21
N PRO A 286 -21.82 -8.87 17.13
CA PRO A 286 -21.17 -7.78 17.83
C PRO A 286 -21.41 -7.84 19.34
N SER A 287 -20.41 -7.43 20.13
CA SER A 287 -20.60 -7.15 21.55
C SER A 287 -21.20 -5.74 21.74
N LEU A 288 -20.79 -4.78 20.89
CA LEU A 288 -21.22 -3.38 20.95
C LEU A 288 -21.76 -2.91 19.59
N PRO A 289 -23.05 -3.17 19.29
CA PRO A 289 -23.64 -2.81 18.00
C PRO A 289 -23.83 -1.29 17.82
N ASN A 290 -23.92 -0.53 18.92
CA ASN A 290 -24.01 0.92 18.87
C ASN A 290 -22.63 1.54 18.64
N PRO A 291 -22.40 2.27 17.53
CA PRO A 291 -21.09 2.86 17.26
C PRO A 291 -20.64 3.85 18.32
N SER A 292 -21.59 4.49 19.04
CA SER A 292 -21.28 5.46 20.10
C SER A 292 -20.76 4.81 21.38
N GLU A 293 -20.96 3.50 21.54
CA GLU A 293 -20.51 2.72 22.70
C GLU A 293 -19.19 1.99 22.43
N GLY A 294 -18.84 1.77 21.16
CA GLY A 294 -17.57 1.20 20.72
C GLY A 294 -16.54 2.24 20.28
N ILE A 295 -15.56 1.79 19.50
CA ILE A 295 -14.51 2.64 18.94
C ILE A 295 -14.63 2.65 17.42
N VAL A 296 -14.37 3.80 16.81
CA VAL A 296 -14.25 3.94 15.36
C VAL A 296 -12.82 4.26 14.99
N VAL A 297 -12.24 3.44 14.10
CA VAL A 297 -10.91 3.62 13.53
C VAL A 297 -11.03 4.26 12.16
N ILE A 298 -10.42 5.41 11.97
CA ILE A 298 -10.35 6.09 10.68
C ILE A 298 -9.22 5.46 9.89
N LEU A 299 -9.58 4.81 8.78
CA LEU A 299 -8.65 4.17 7.88
C LEU A 299 -8.46 5.02 6.63
N ASP A 300 -7.20 5.24 6.23
CA ASP A 300 -6.81 5.91 5.00
C ASP A 300 -6.02 4.94 4.12
N SER A 301 -6.46 4.79 2.87
CA SER A 301 -5.71 4.08 1.83
C SER A 301 -5.87 4.80 0.51
N GLU A 302 -4.74 5.18 -0.09
CA GLU A 302 -4.69 5.91 -1.37
C GLU A 302 -5.51 7.21 -1.37
N GLY A 303 -5.51 7.93 -0.24
CA GLY A 303 -6.20 9.22 -0.08
C GLY A 303 -7.71 9.10 0.10
N LYS A 304 -8.23 7.89 0.31
CA LYS A 304 -9.63 7.63 0.60
C LYS A 304 -9.78 7.19 2.05
N LYS A 305 -10.77 7.77 2.72
CA LYS A 305 -11.03 7.52 4.14
C LYS A 305 -12.34 6.77 4.35
N ILE A 306 -12.32 5.82 5.28
CA ILE A 306 -13.52 5.20 5.84
C ILE A 306 -13.42 5.20 7.36
N ALA A 307 -14.57 5.09 8.02
CA ALA A 307 -14.66 4.97 9.46
C ALA A 307 -15.05 3.53 9.81
N LEU A 308 -14.13 2.72 10.31
CA LEU A 308 -14.36 1.31 10.66
C LEU A 308 -14.78 1.21 12.12
N GLN A 309 -16.03 0.79 12.38
CA GLN A 309 -16.50 0.54 13.75
C GLN A 309 -16.00 -0.83 14.23
N VAL A 310 -15.38 -0.82 15.41
CA VAL A 310 -14.89 -1.97 16.16
C VAL A 310 -15.39 -1.88 17.61
N ASP A 311 -15.32 -2.99 18.34
CA ASP A 311 -15.74 -2.99 19.75
C ASP A 311 -14.66 -2.38 20.65
N GLU A 312 -13.38 -2.74 20.42
CA GLU A 312 -12.27 -2.31 21.28
C GLU A 312 -10.94 -2.20 20.50
N LEU A 313 -10.05 -1.33 20.97
CA LEU A 313 -8.63 -1.28 20.60
C LEU A 313 -7.80 -2.00 21.66
N VAL A 314 -7.25 -3.15 21.30
CA VAL A 314 -6.41 -3.95 22.21
C VAL A 314 -5.02 -3.32 22.35
N GLY A 315 -4.47 -2.79 21.26
CA GLY A 315 -3.18 -2.08 21.27
C GLY A 315 -2.31 -2.32 20.04
N GLN A 316 -1.15 -1.68 20.02
CA GLN A 316 -0.18 -1.80 18.92
C GLN A 316 0.78 -2.96 19.17
N GLN A 317 1.04 -3.76 18.13
CA GLN A 317 2.01 -4.84 18.19
C GLN A 317 2.59 -5.15 16.81
N GLN A 318 3.85 -5.58 16.79
CA GLN A 318 4.49 -6.13 15.60
C GLN A 318 4.06 -7.58 15.44
N VAL A 319 3.47 -7.91 14.29
CA VAL A 319 2.95 -9.25 14.03
C VAL A 319 3.62 -9.87 12.81
N VAL A 320 3.89 -11.17 12.88
CA VAL A 320 4.44 -11.90 11.73
C VAL A 320 3.29 -12.30 10.81
N VAL A 321 3.33 -11.84 9.56
CA VAL A 321 2.32 -12.16 8.55
C VAL A 321 2.54 -13.58 8.04
N LYS A 322 1.53 -14.43 8.19
CA LYS A 322 1.45 -15.76 7.58
C LYS A 322 0.44 -15.74 6.44
N ASN A 323 0.87 -16.26 5.30
CA ASN A 323 0.02 -16.38 4.13
C ASN A 323 -0.99 -17.54 4.33
N LEU A 324 -2.26 -17.30 4.02
CA LEU A 324 -3.36 -18.26 4.15
C LEU A 324 -3.50 -19.20 2.93
N GLU A 325 -2.73 -18.94 1.86
CA GLU A 325 -2.94 -19.50 0.52
C GLU A 325 -2.79 -21.03 0.36
N THR A 326 -2.04 -21.73 1.23
CA THR A 326 -1.81 -23.17 1.00
C THR A 326 -2.98 -24.06 1.47
N ASN A 327 -3.79 -23.60 2.43
CA ASN A 327 -4.80 -24.44 3.09
C ASN A 327 -6.21 -23.84 3.15
N TYR A 328 -6.37 -22.55 2.81
CA TYR A 328 -7.63 -21.83 3.02
C TYR A 328 -8.06 -21.09 1.76
N ARG A 329 -9.38 -21.02 1.53
CA ARG A 329 -9.95 -20.17 0.47
C ARG A 329 -9.73 -18.71 0.84
N ARG A 330 -9.38 -17.89 -0.15
CA ARG A 330 -9.24 -16.44 0.00
C ARG A 330 -10.53 -15.84 0.57
N VAL A 331 -10.45 -15.25 1.76
CA VAL A 331 -11.57 -14.53 2.39
C VAL A 331 -11.50 -13.07 1.92
N PRO A 332 -12.53 -12.54 1.23
CA PRO A 332 -12.59 -11.13 0.87
C PRO A 332 -12.41 -10.24 2.11
N GLY A 333 -11.61 -9.19 1.98
CA GLY A 333 -11.30 -8.27 3.09
C GLY A 333 -10.18 -8.74 4.04
N ILE A 334 -9.54 -9.89 3.81
CA ILE A 334 -8.40 -10.39 4.60
C ILE A 334 -7.14 -10.53 3.71
N SER A 335 -6.01 -9.99 4.17
CA SER A 335 -4.71 -10.07 3.49
C SER A 335 -3.80 -11.17 4.03
N GLY A 336 -4.06 -11.67 5.24
CA GLY A 336 -3.28 -12.73 5.86
C GLY A 336 -3.76 -13.05 7.28
N ALA A 337 -2.95 -13.84 8.00
CA ALA A 337 -3.20 -14.11 9.41
C ALA A 337 -1.90 -14.04 10.21
N THR A 338 -2.02 -13.93 11.52
CA THR A 338 -0.89 -14.00 12.45
C THR A 338 -1.27 -14.84 13.66
N ILE A 339 -0.26 -15.27 14.41
CA ILE A 339 -0.45 -15.94 15.69
C ILE A 339 -0.07 -14.94 16.77
N LEU A 340 -1.03 -14.63 17.64
CA LEU A 340 -0.85 -13.71 18.74
C LEU A 340 0.01 -14.32 19.84
N GLY A 341 0.42 -13.45 20.77
CA GLY A 341 1.28 -13.82 21.88
C GLY A 341 0.74 -14.98 22.71
N ASP A 342 -0.58 -15.15 22.81
CA ASP A 342 -1.30 -16.19 23.55
C ASP A 342 -1.59 -17.47 22.74
N GLY A 343 -1.13 -17.53 21.49
CA GLY A 343 -1.35 -18.66 20.57
C GLY A 343 -2.65 -18.59 19.79
N SER A 344 -3.51 -17.59 20.03
CA SER A 344 -4.71 -17.36 19.22
C SER A 344 -4.34 -16.87 17.81
N VAL A 345 -5.24 -17.07 16.85
CA VAL A 345 -5.06 -16.61 15.48
C VAL A 345 -5.79 -15.29 15.30
N ALA A 346 -5.11 -14.28 14.76
CA ALA A 346 -5.73 -13.02 14.36
C ALA A 346 -5.64 -12.82 12.86
N LEU A 347 -6.71 -12.30 12.25
CA LEU A 347 -6.77 -12.04 10.82
C LEU A 347 -6.32 -10.61 10.50
N ILE A 348 -5.51 -10.45 9.46
CA ILE A 348 -5.02 -9.15 9.02
C ILE A 348 -5.99 -8.61 7.96
N VAL A 349 -6.54 -7.42 8.20
CA VAL A 349 -7.54 -6.80 7.35
C VAL A 349 -6.90 -6.20 6.10
N ASP A 350 -7.46 -6.50 4.93
CA ASP A 350 -7.16 -5.81 3.66
C ASP A 350 -8.03 -4.55 3.57
N VAL A 351 -7.47 -3.42 4.04
CA VAL A 351 -8.15 -2.12 4.05
C VAL A 351 -8.56 -1.68 2.65
N SER A 352 -7.71 -1.92 1.65
CA SER A 352 -7.98 -1.52 0.27
C SER A 352 -9.13 -2.33 -0.34
N ALA A 353 -9.22 -3.64 -0.04
CA ALA A 353 -10.37 -4.45 -0.43
C ALA A 353 -11.66 -3.98 0.25
N LEU A 354 -11.60 -3.71 1.55
CA LEU A 354 -12.73 -3.22 2.34
C LEU A 354 -13.31 -1.91 1.78
N MET A 355 -12.44 -1.00 1.35
CA MET A 355 -12.82 0.27 0.72
C MET A 355 -13.46 0.08 -0.66
N ARG A 356 -12.93 -0.84 -1.49
CA ARG A 356 -13.52 -1.12 -2.83
C ARG A 356 -14.95 -1.64 -2.74
N GLU A 357 -15.21 -2.56 -1.82
CA GLU A 357 -16.53 -3.17 -1.65
C GLU A 357 -17.58 -2.20 -1.08
N THR A 358 -17.14 -1.24 -0.26
CA THR A 358 -18.02 -0.20 0.27
C THR A 358 -18.56 0.72 -0.83
N ARG A 359 -17.80 0.89 -1.93
CA ARG A 359 -18.19 1.71 -3.09
C ARG A 359 -19.31 1.08 -3.93
N SER A 360 -19.31 -0.25 -4.06
CA SER A 360 -20.27 -1.00 -4.88
C SER A 360 -21.72 -0.95 -4.37
N GLY A 361 -21.92 -0.66 -3.08
CA GLY A 361 -23.24 -0.65 -2.44
C GLY A 361 -23.84 0.72 -2.17
N HIS A 362 -23.04 1.80 -2.11
CA HIS A 362 -23.49 3.08 -1.52
C HIS A 362 -23.15 4.35 -2.34
N SER A 363 -22.37 4.25 -3.42
CA SER A 363 -21.82 5.44 -4.09
C SER A 363 -22.85 6.30 -4.86
N GLU A 364 -24.03 5.77 -5.21
CA GLU A 364 -25.09 6.58 -5.87
C GLU A 364 -26.02 7.30 -4.88
N ASN A 365 -26.23 6.74 -3.68
CA ASN A 365 -27.21 7.27 -2.71
C ASN A 365 -26.60 8.28 -1.73
N ALA A 366 -25.36 8.09 -1.29
CA ALA A 366 -24.72 8.98 -0.32
C ALA A 366 -24.44 10.39 -0.89
N MET A 367 -24.06 10.49 -2.18
CA MET A 367 -23.83 11.78 -2.85
C MET A 367 -25.14 12.59 -2.97
N ARG A 368 -26.28 11.92 -3.20
CA ARG A 368 -27.61 12.56 -3.24
C ARG A 368 -28.03 13.14 -1.88
N ALA A 369 -27.77 12.41 -0.79
CA ALA A 369 -28.12 12.86 0.57
C ALA A 369 -27.31 14.09 1.01
N VAL A 370 -26.00 14.12 0.75
CA VAL A 370 -25.13 15.28 1.07
C VAL A 370 -25.50 16.52 0.23
N THR A 371 -25.98 16.32 -1.00
CA THR A 371 -26.45 17.41 -1.86
C THR A 371 -27.80 17.97 -1.39
N ALA A 372 -28.68 17.11 -0.86
CA ALA A 372 -29.97 17.50 -0.30
C ALA A 372 -29.81 18.34 0.99
N GLU A 373 -28.94 17.93 1.92
CA GLU A 373 -28.66 18.68 3.16
C GLU A 373 -28.04 20.07 2.88
N LYS A 374 -27.19 20.19 1.86
CA LYS A 374 -26.65 21.48 1.42
C LYS A 374 -27.73 22.40 0.83
N HIS A 375 -28.74 21.84 0.17
CA HIS A 375 -29.85 22.60 -0.40
C HIS A 375 -30.78 23.12 0.71
N GLU A 376 -31.09 22.29 1.71
CA GLU A 376 -31.90 22.68 2.88
C GLU A 376 -31.21 23.74 3.75
N MET A 377 -29.88 23.65 3.93
CA MET A 377 -29.12 24.70 4.64
C MET A 377 -29.03 26.02 3.84
N GLY A 378 -29.05 25.96 2.50
CA GLY A 378 -29.08 27.13 1.63
C GLY A 378 -30.45 27.84 1.65
N GLU A 379 -31.54 27.09 1.68
CA GLU A 379 -32.91 27.63 1.80
C GLU A 379 -33.19 28.21 3.20
N ALA A 380 -32.61 27.64 4.26
CA ALA A 380 -32.75 28.15 5.62
C ALA A 380 -32.02 29.50 5.86
N GLN A 381 -31.06 29.87 5.00
CA GLN A 381 -30.35 31.16 5.06
C GLN A 381 -30.84 32.19 4.01
N GLY A 382 -31.67 31.77 3.05
CA GLY A 382 -32.18 32.62 1.97
C GLY A 382 -33.58 33.16 2.23
N GLY A 383 -33.69 34.12 3.14
CA GLY A 383 -34.92 34.92 3.30
C GLY A 383 -35.31 35.60 1.99
N ARG A 384 -36.55 35.34 1.56
CA ARG A 384 -37.28 35.90 0.41
C ARG A 384 -36.82 37.32 0.02
N PHE A 385 -36.23 37.45 -1.17
CA PHE A 385 -36.44 38.63 -2.01
C PHE A 385 -37.37 38.27 -3.15
N SER A 386 -38.49 38.98 -3.16
CA SER A 386 -39.53 39.03 -4.17
C SER A 386 -39.02 39.45 -5.53
N THR A 387 -39.56 38.85 -6.59
CA THR A 387 -40.00 39.54 -7.81
C THR A 387 -40.87 38.57 -8.59
N GLU A 388 -42.19 38.77 -8.57
CA GLU A 388 -43.01 38.88 -9.79
C GLU A 388 -44.51 39.09 -9.48
N ALA A 389 -45.03 40.19 -10.02
CA ALA A 389 -46.39 40.37 -10.55
C ALA A 389 -47.61 40.56 -9.60
N MET A 390 -47.89 41.82 -9.26
CA MET A 390 -49.21 42.45 -9.44
C MET A 390 -48.95 43.74 -10.25
N ALA A 391 -49.38 43.85 -11.51
CA ALA A 391 -50.71 44.27 -11.92
C ALA A 391 -51.08 45.68 -11.43
N ALA A 392 -50.99 46.62 -12.39
CA ALA A 392 -51.73 47.89 -12.51
C ALA A 392 -51.42 49.08 -11.58
N ALA A 393 -51.20 50.22 -12.26
CA ALA A 393 -51.13 51.63 -11.83
C ALA A 393 -49.84 52.09 -11.13
#